data_AF-A0A8H2VDW7-F1
#
_entry.id   AF-A0A8H2VDW7-F1
#
_cell.length_a   1.000
_cell.length_b   1.000
_cell.length_c   1.000
_cell.angle_alpha   90.00
_cell.angle_beta   90.00
_cell.angle_gamma   90.00
#
_symmetry.space_group_name_H-M   'P 1'
#
loop_
_entity.id
_entity.type
_entity.pdbx_description
1 polymer ?
#
loop_
_entity_poly.entity_id
_entity_poly.type
_entity_poly.pdbx_seq_one_letter_code
_entity_poly.pdbx_strand_id
1 'polypeptide(L)'
;MSHGVYLGDTPVRRPGVSTNPLMRKIQRACKMTLPEPDIALNLDVADFINEKQGAAAHDATTTIVKLINSRDTHTAVFALSLLDVLVKNCGYPIHLQISRKDFLNELVKRFPEHPPMRYSKVQRLILTAIEEWYQTISKHSPYKDDMTYIRDMRRLLKYKGYVLPKIQAEDLAVMRPTDQLKSVSEIQKEQEIAQAAKLEELIRSGKPDDLREANKLMKVMAGFKEDNMVNAKQSINTELNKLKRKADLLNEMLNTSSEADLQNNETIDELYSALKASQPKFQKIIEEEHEDDDLVQSLLKFNDAINQLIEKYSLLKIGNKEAAERINLTNLNDISTASQTGGALANEINLIDFDDDAGTTTPGQVPNSTDSNSNNNNNNNSDPLIDLLGDLNLSSTPNTSSTTTYNNQAAAVEMGGGISLGTTAPPSANTNVPISSSSGDPFDLLSDFSSPNASTPAASLSVPTAVATSPTLPSAPVSGNGSTRINVSKSANIKIDLVVSRESNSTIKIKTIFSNPSANLVKDLVYSMAVPKSFTLKLEPQSSSALGSFVEEGVYQNALVENAVKENLEKKPLKIKWKATYNINSSPVEETAIFQLPIV
;
A
#
# COMPACT_ATOMS: atom_id res chain seq x y z
N MET A 1 4.21 75.07 -15.84
CA MET A 1 5.18 74.51 -14.87
C MET A 1 5.19 73.00 -15.07
N SER A 2 6.37 72.39 -15.18
CA SER A 2 6.51 70.94 -15.42
C SER A 2 6.42 70.15 -14.11
N HIS A 3 5.50 69.21 -14.01
CA HIS A 3 5.54 68.20 -12.95
C HIS A 3 6.42 67.03 -13.38
N GLY A 4 7.62 66.95 -12.79
CA GLY A 4 8.51 65.81 -12.95
C GLY A 4 8.03 64.62 -12.11
N VAL A 5 7.96 63.45 -12.73
CA VAL A 5 7.67 62.19 -12.03
C VAL A 5 8.94 61.73 -11.33
N TYR A 6 8.93 61.73 -10.00
CA TYR A 6 10.00 61.12 -9.20
C TYR A 6 9.91 59.59 -9.29
N LEU A 7 10.93 58.96 -9.87
CA LEU A 7 11.16 57.52 -9.75
C LEU A 7 11.84 57.25 -8.40
N GLY A 8 11.22 56.42 -7.55
CA GLY A 8 11.78 56.03 -6.26
C GLY A 8 12.83 54.93 -6.39
N ASP A 9 13.99 55.11 -5.76
CA ASP A 9 15.11 54.17 -5.74
C ASP A 9 14.83 52.93 -4.88
N THR A 10 13.91 52.07 -5.33
CA THR A 10 13.78 50.69 -4.82
C THR A 10 14.12 49.71 -5.92
N PRO A 11 15.06 48.76 -5.71
CA PRO A 11 15.45 47.83 -6.76
C PRO A 11 14.27 46.95 -7.16
N VAL A 12 13.92 46.97 -8.44
CA VAL A 12 12.84 46.16 -9.02
C VAL A 12 13.11 44.69 -8.75
N ARG A 13 12.45 44.14 -7.74
CA ARG A 13 12.50 42.71 -7.40
C ARG A 13 11.90 41.95 -8.58
N ARG A 14 12.76 41.35 -9.41
CA ARG A 14 12.32 40.47 -10.51
C ARG A 14 11.27 39.49 -9.96
N PRO A 15 10.11 39.32 -10.62
CA PRO A 15 9.16 38.31 -10.20
C PRO A 15 9.87 36.95 -10.25
N GLY A 16 10.11 36.38 -9.07
CA GLY A 16 10.74 35.08 -8.96
C GLY A 16 9.84 34.05 -9.61
N VAL A 17 10.38 33.28 -10.57
CA VAL A 17 9.73 32.09 -11.12
C VAL A 17 9.14 31.30 -9.95
N SER A 18 7.88 30.88 -10.07
CA SER A 18 7.14 30.19 -9.00
C SER A 18 7.77 28.83 -8.68
N THR A 19 8.83 28.84 -7.87
CA THR A 19 9.57 27.63 -7.49
C THR A 19 8.65 26.74 -6.68
N ASN A 20 8.41 25.52 -7.17
CA ASN A 20 7.81 24.41 -6.42
C ASN A 20 8.40 24.39 -4.98
N PRO A 21 7.58 24.31 -3.90
CA PRO A 21 8.09 24.35 -2.53
C PRO A 21 9.23 23.36 -2.26
N LEU A 22 9.17 22.18 -2.87
CA LEU A 22 10.23 21.16 -2.85
C LEU A 22 11.56 21.68 -3.45
N MET A 23 11.51 22.25 -4.65
CA MET A 23 12.66 22.89 -5.32
C MET A 23 13.32 23.94 -4.41
N ARG A 24 12.51 24.72 -3.69
CA ARG A 24 13.01 25.75 -2.75
C ARG A 24 13.68 25.16 -1.52
N LYS A 25 13.13 24.08 -0.94
CA LYS A 25 13.77 23.35 0.17
C LYS A 25 15.12 22.74 -0.26
N ILE A 26 15.15 22.05 -1.40
CA ILE A 26 16.38 21.48 -1.99
C ILE A 26 17.44 22.56 -2.25
N GLN A 27 17.05 23.68 -2.88
CA GLN A 27 17.96 24.80 -3.11
C GLN A 27 18.46 25.45 -1.81
N ARG A 28 17.70 25.36 -0.71
CA ARG A 28 18.12 25.84 0.62
C ARG A 28 19.14 24.89 1.25
N ALA A 29 18.91 23.58 1.19
CA ALA A 29 19.82 22.56 1.70
C ALA A 29 21.18 22.55 0.96
N CYS A 30 21.18 22.80 -0.36
CA CYS A 30 22.39 22.78 -1.18
C CYS A 30 23.10 24.15 -1.32
N LYS A 31 22.86 25.12 -0.43
CA LYS A 31 23.46 26.46 -0.52
C LYS A 31 24.96 26.43 -0.25
N MET A 32 25.75 27.02 -1.16
CA MET A 32 27.19 27.23 -0.97
C MET A 32 27.54 28.11 0.25
N THR A 33 26.60 28.89 0.79
CA THR A 33 26.80 29.69 2.01
C THR A 33 26.79 28.87 3.31
N LEU A 34 26.41 27.59 3.26
CA LEU A 34 26.45 26.71 4.43
C LEU A 34 27.88 26.21 4.66
N PRO A 35 28.38 26.20 5.91
CA PRO A 35 29.71 25.67 6.21
C PRO A 35 29.75 24.14 6.08
N GLU A 36 28.64 23.47 6.44
CA GLU A 36 28.50 22.03 6.57
C GLU A 36 27.12 21.57 6.04
N PRO A 37 26.94 20.29 5.66
CA PRO A 37 25.64 19.79 5.21
C PRO A 37 24.62 19.80 6.36
N ASP A 38 23.56 20.59 6.20
CA ASP A 38 22.48 20.70 7.18
C ASP A 38 21.58 19.45 7.14
N ILE A 39 21.87 18.50 8.03
CA ILE A 39 21.15 17.22 8.08
C ILE A 39 19.67 17.40 8.45
N ALA A 40 19.32 18.44 9.22
CA ALA A 40 17.94 18.72 9.60
C ALA A 40 17.13 19.24 8.40
N LEU A 41 17.72 20.10 7.56
CA LEU A 41 17.11 20.47 6.27
C LEU A 41 17.04 19.29 5.29
N ASN A 42 17.99 18.36 5.31
CA ASN A 42 17.94 17.17 4.46
C ASN A 42 16.79 16.24 4.86
N LEU A 43 16.55 16.06 6.17
CA LEU A 43 15.40 15.29 6.70
C LEU A 43 14.06 16.00 6.39
N ASP A 44 13.98 17.33 6.54
CA ASP A 44 12.80 18.14 6.15
C ASP A 44 12.45 18.06 4.64
N VAL A 45 13.44 17.73 3.79
CA VAL A 45 13.20 17.39 2.37
C VAL A 45 12.73 15.94 2.21
N ALA A 46 13.30 14.99 2.97
CA ALA A 46 12.89 13.59 2.95
C ALA A 46 11.43 13.42 3.40
N ASP A 47 11.05 14.04 4.51
CA ASP A 47 9.68 14.02 5.04
C ASP A 47 8.68 14.63 4.05
N PHE A 48 9.03 15.74 3.42
CA PHE A 48 8.19 16.37 2.39
C PHE A 48 7.98 15.47 1.15
N ILE A 49 8.98 14.67 0.77
CA ILE A 49 8.86 13.69 -0.32
C ILE A 49 7.99 12.51 0.13
N ASN A 50 8.16 12.03 1.36
CA ASN A 50 7.41 10.92 1.95
C ASN A 50 5.93 11.25 2.19
N GLU A 51 5.61 12.51 2.51
CA GLU A 51 4.25 13.03 2.65
C GLU A 51 3.58 13.24 1.29
N LYS A 52 4.25 13.93 0.36
CA LYS A 52 3.64 14.30 -0.94
C LYS A 52 3.57 13.15 -1.93
N GLN A 53 4.56 12.25 -1.90
CA GLN A 53 4.70 11.06 -2.75
C GLN A 53 4.67 11.35 -4.27
N GLY A 54 4.68 10.29 -5.07
CA GLY A 54 4.61 10.35 -6.53
C GLY A 54 5.66 11.24 -7.18
N ALA A 55 5.23 12.15 -8.07
CA ALA A 55 6.05 13.13 -8.77
C ALA A 55 7.07 13.89 -7.91
N ALA A 56 6.86 14.03 -6.59
CA ALA A 56 7.82 14.65 -5.68
C ALA A 56 9.19 13.94 -5.71
N ALA A 57 9.22 12.61 -5.76
CA ALA A 57 10.47 11.84 -5.82
C ALA A 57 11.27 12.13 -7.11
N HIS A 58 10.58 12.18 -8.25
CA HIS A 58 11.19 12.53 -9.54
C HIS A 58 11.66 13.99 -9.60
N ASP A 59 10.84 14.94 -9.17
CA ASP A 59 11.17 16.37 -9.15
C ASP A 59 12.39 16.65 -8.26
N ALA A 60 12.45 16.01 -7.08
CA ALA A 60 13.60 16.09 -6.19
C ALA A 60 14.86 15.55 -6.87
N THR A 61 14.79 14.32 -7.38
CA THR A 61 15.93 13.63 -7.99
C THR A 61 16.47 14.39 -9.21
N THR A 62 15.58 14.84 -10.10
CA THR A 62 15.90 15.68 -11.27
C THR A 62 16.55 17.01 -10.88
N THR A 63 16.13 17.62 -9.78
CA THR A 63 16.72 18.86 -9.25
C THR A 63 18.11 18.60 -8.69
N ILE A 64 18.25 17.56 -7.88
CA ILE A 64 19.50 17.20 -7.20
C ILE A 64 20.60 16.89 -8.21
N VAL A 65 20.34 16.12 -9.27
CA VAL A 65 21.33 15.84 -10.33
C VAL A 65 21.83 17.12 -11.00
N LYS A 66 20.94 18.09 -11.27
CA LYS A 66 21.35 19.39 -11.83
C LYS A 66 22.27 20.17 -10.88
N LEU A 67 22.08 20.03 -9.56
CA LEU A 67 22.95 20.63 -8.54
C LEU A 67 24.27 19.87 -8.37
N ILE A 68 24.28 18.53 -8.49
CA ILE A 68 25.51 17.71 -8.56
C ILE A 68 26.33 18.11 -9.80
N ASN A 69 25.67 18.36 -10.92
CA ASN A 69 26.27 18.84 -12.17
C ASN A 69 26.51 20.35 -12.22
N SER A 70 26.35 21.09 -11.12
CA SER A 70 26.69 22.52 -11.05
C SER A 70 28.20 22.77 -11.21
N ARG A 71 28.60 24.04 -11.38
CA ARG A 71 30.03 24.42 -11.43
C ARG A 71 30.67 24.40 -10.04
N ASP A 72 29.85 24.54 -8.99
CA ASP A 72 30.31 24.82 -7.64
C ASP A 72 30.47 23.52 -6.85
N THR A 73 31.72 23.14 -6.57
CA THR A 73 32.07 21.88 -5.89
C THR A 73 31.38 21.74 -4.52
N HIS A 74 31.16 22.83 -3.79
CA HIS A 74 30.44 22.79 -2.50
C HIS A 74 28.96 22.42 -2.69
N THR A 75 28.25 23.09 -3.61
CA THR A 75 26.87 22.77 -3.95
C THR A 75 26.72 21.33 -4.46
N ALA A 76 27.67 20.83 -5.26
CA ALA A 76 27.67 19.45 -5.72
C ALA A 76 27.87 18.43 -4.58
N VAL A 77 28.75 18.72 -3.61
CA VAL A 77 28.96 17.86 -2.43
C VAL A 77 27.73 17.86 -1.51
N PHE A 78 27.11 19.02 -1.27
CA PHE A 78 25.88 19.09 -0.47
C PHE A 78 24.69 18.40 -1.19
N ALA A 79 24.59 18.51 -2.51
CA ALA A 79 23.58 17.79 -3.28
C ALA A 79 23.76 16.27 -3.23
N LEU A 80 25.00 15.76 -3.19
CA LEU A 80 25.29 14.34 -2.96
C LEU A 80 24.95 13.90 -1.52
N SER A 81 25.23 14.74 -0.51
CA SER A 81 24.86 14.46 0.88
C SER A 81 23.34 14.45 1.09
N LEU A 82 22.61 15.37 0.45
CA LEU A 82 21.15 15.34 0.42
C LEU A 82 20.64 14.07 -0.27
N LEU A 83 21.20 13.71 -1.44
CA LEU A 83 20.82 12.49 -2.16
C LEU A 83 20.97 11.24 -1.29
N ASP A 84 22.08 11.14 -0.55
CA ASP A 84 22.33 10.02 0.37
C ASP A 84 21.24 9.91 1.45
N VAL A 85 20.90 11.02 2.10
CA VAL A 85 19.79 11.08 3.09
C VAL A 85 18.46 10.66 2.45
N LEU A 86 18.15 11.10 1.23
CA LEU A 86 16.91 10.71 0.54
C LEU A 86 16.89 9.23 0.17
N VAL A 87 18.01 8.67 -0.30
CA VAL A 87 18.11 7.24 -0.64
C VAL A 87 17.97 6.36 0.62
N LYS A 88 18.45 6.84 1.77
CA LYS A 88 18.33 6.15 3.07
C LYS A 88 16.93 6.26 3.70
N ASN A 89 16.21 7.37 3.51
CA ASN A 89 14.94 7.64 4.22
C ASN A 89 13.65 7.57 3.38
N CYS A 90 13.72 7.66 2.04
CA CYS A 90 12.52 7.69 1.18
C CYS A 90 12.19 6.35 0.51
N GLY A 91 13.03 5.33 0.66
CA GLY A 91 12.77 3.98 0.16
C GLY A 91 12.56 3.86 -1.35
N TYR A 92 11.73 2.90 -1.77
CA TYR A 92 11.58 2.49 -3.16
C TYR A 92 11.27 3.64 -4.15
N PRO A 93 10.39 4.63 -3.86
CA PRO A 93 10.15 5.75 -4.77
C PRO A 93 11.41 6.50 -5.21
N ILE A 94 12.40 6.70 -4.33
CA ILE A 94 13.69 7.30 -4.70
C ILE A 94 14.62 6.25 -5.34
N HIS A 95 14.63 5.00 -4.84
CA HIS A 95 15.45 3.91 -5.42
C HIS A 95 15.13 3.70 -6.91
N LEU A 96 13.85 3.78 -7.29
CA LEU A 96 13.40 3.68 -8.67
C LEU A 96 13.94 4.83 -9.55
N GLN A 97 13.96 6.07 -9.04
CA GLN A 97 14.50 7.21 -9.78
C GLN A 97 16.02 7.08 -9.99
N ILE A 98 16.78 6.71 -8.95
CA ILE A 98 18.24 6.56 -9.07
C ILE A 98 18.64 5.35 -9.92
N SER A 99 17.75 4.37 -10.09
CA SER A 99 17.95 3.25 -11.03
C SER A 99 17.71 3.64 -12.50
N ARG A 100 17.19 4.84 -12.82
CA ARG A 100 16.98 5.19 -14.23
C ARG A 100 18.31 5.39 -14.97
N LYS A 101 18.38 4.83 -16.19
CA LYS A 101 19.49 5.06 -17.14
C LYS A 101 19.78 6.55 -17.35
N ASP A 102 18.75 7.39 -17.46
CA ASP A 102 18.89 8.83 -17.68
C ASP A 102 19.52 9.54 -16.47
N PHE A 103 19.11 9.16 -15.26
CA PHE A 103 19.68 9.63 -14.00
C PHE A 103 21.15 9.25 -13.89
N LEU A 104 21.46 7.97 -14.07
CA LEU A 104 22.84 7.45 -13.94
C LEU A 104 23.77 8.07 -14.98
N ASN A 105 23.30 8.28 -16.22
CA ASN A 105 24.06 8.96 -17.26
C ASN A 105 24.34 10.43 -16.94
N GLU A 106 23.35 11.19 -16.43
CA GLU A 106 23.61 12.56 -15.97
C GLU A 106 24.53 12.57 -14.74
N LEU A 107 24.41 11.63 -13.80
CA LEU A 107 25.27 11.54 -12.61
C LEU A 107 26.75 11.37 -12.99
N VAL A 108 27.07 10.54 -13.99
CA VAL A 108 28.45 10.33 -14.47
C VAL A 108 28.87 11.29 -15.59
N LYS A 109 28.03 12.24 -16.01
CA LYS A 109 28.27 13.13 -17.17
C LYS A 109 29.55 13.97 -17.09
N ARG A 110 30.01 14.29 -15.87
CA ARG A 110 31.27 15.02 -15.61
C ARG A 110 32.50 14.11 -15.42
N PHE A 111 32.38 12.82 -15.74
CA PHE A 111 33.51 11.89 -15.71
C PHE A 111 34.28 11.97 -17.03
N PRO A 112 35.63 12.06 -17.00
CA PRO A 112 36.43 11.94 -18.21
C PRO A 112 36.29 10.54 -18.83
N GLU A 113 36.66 10.42 -20.11
CA GLU A 113 36.54 9.14 -20.84
C GLU A 113 37.38 8.02 -20.21
N HIS A 114 38.56 8.38 -19.70
CA HIS A 114 39.49 7.53 -18.97
C HIS A 114 39.71 8.03 -17.53
N PRO A 115 40.02 7.15 -16.56
CA PRO A 115 40.23 7.53 -15.16
C PRO A 115 41.37 8.55 -15.00
N PRO A 116 41.16 9.66 -14.27
CA PRO A 116 42.22 10.63 -14.00
C PRO A 116 43.18 10.11 -12.92
N MET A 117 44.46 10.50 -12.98
CA MET A 117 45.49 10.17 -11.97
C MET A 117 45.09 10.54 -10.53
N ARG A 118 44.22 11.54 -10.36
CA ARG A 118 43.54 11.84 -9.10
C ARG A 118 42.08 12.17 -9.36
N TYR A 119 41.18 11.42 -8.75
CA TYR A 119 39.74 11.70 -8.77
C TYR A 119 39.42 13.04 -8.07
N SER A 120 38.42 13.77 -8.55
CA SER A 120 37.81 14.88 -7.83
C SER A 120 37.06 14.40 -6.56
N LYS A 121 36.81 15.29 -5.58
CA LYS A 121 36.00 14.97 -4.39
C LYS A 121 34.60 14.47 -4.81
N VAL A 122 33.97 15.15 -5.77
CA VAL A 122 32.65 14.80 -6.31
C VAL A 122 32.68 13.43 -7.01
N GLN A 123 33.72 13.16 -7.82
CA GLN A 123 33.89 11.86 -8.50
C GLN A 123 34.08 10.70 -7.49
N ARG A 124 34.86 10.88 -6.42
CA ARG A 124 34.98 9.87 -5.36
C ARG A 124 33.65 9.59 -4.68
N LEU A 125 32.89 10.63 -4.31
CA LEU A 125 31.59 10.47 -3.68
C LEU A 125 30.59 9.74 -4.60
N ILE A 126 30.55 10.06 -5.90
CA ILE A 126 29.72 9.36 -6.88
C ILE A 126 30.13 7.89 -7.04
N LEU A 127 31.44 7.59 -7.12
CA LEU A 127 31.93 6.20 -7.17
C LEU A 127 31.61 5.42 -5.89
N THR A 128 31.61 6.10 -4.73
CA THR A 128 31.22 5.50 -3.44
C THR A 128 29.73 5.17 -3.45
N ALA A 129 28.87 6.14 -3.77
CA ALA A 129 27.42 5.96 -3.82
C ALA A 129 26.98 4.86 -4.80
N ILE A 130 27.60 4.76 -5.99
CA ILE A 130 27.28 3.70 -6.96
C ILE A 130 27.67 2.30 -6.44
N GLU A 131 28.81 2.17 -5.74
CA GLU A 131 29.15 0.90 -5.07
C GLU A 131 28.19 0.62 -3.90
N GLU A 132 27.79 1.64 -3.14
CA GLU A 132 26.89 1.52 -1.98
C GLU A 132 25.51 1.02 -2.42
N TRP A 133 24.90 1.67 -3.41
CA TRP A 133 23.60 1.29 -3.96
C TRP A 133 23.63 -0.09 -4.62
N TYR A 134 24.74 -0.48 -5.24
CA TYR A 134 24.90 -1.84 -5.77
C TYR A 134 24.99 -2.89 -4.64
N GLN A 135 25.76 -2.61 -3.59
CA GLN A 135 25.95 -3.56 -2.49
C GLN A 135 24.71 -3.67 -1.61
N THR A 136 23.94 -2.58 -1.44
CA THR A 136 22.74 -2.53 -0.59
C THR A 136 21.50 -2.85 -1.43
N ILE A 137 21.03 -1.90 -2.24
CA ILE A 137 19.78 -1.94 -3.00
C ILE A 137 19.79 -3.07 -4.05
N SER A 138 20.77 -3.12 -4.96
CA SER A 138 20.77 -4.10 -6.06
C SER A 138 20.98 -5.57 -5.63
N LYS A 139 21.33 -5.82 -4.36
CA LYS A 139 21.52 -7.18 -3.81
C LYS A 139 20.45 -7.59 -2.80
N HIS A 140 20.04 -6.68 -1.92
CA HIS A 140 19.19 -7.00 -0.77
C HIS A 140 17.77 -6.44 -0.90
N SER A 141 17.48 -5.55 -1.86
CA SER A 141 16.11 -5.04 -2.05
C SER A 141 15.17 -6.12 -2.60
N PRO A 142 13.92 -6.22 -2.13
CA PRO A 142 12.92 -7.09 -2.74
C PRO A 142 12.66 -6.75 -4.22
N TYR A 143 12.88 -5.48 -4.61
CA TYR A 143 12.67 -4.98 -5.97
C TYR A 143 13.96 -4.95 -6.82
N LYS A 144 14.94 -5.83 -6.52
CA LYS A 144 16.27 -5.90 -7.18
C LYS A 144 16.23 -5.88 -8.72
N ASP A 145 15.17 -6.39 -9.33
CA ASP A 145 15.08 -6.56 -10.78
C ASP A 145 14.93 -5.19 -11.48
N ASP A 146 14.22 -4.25 -10.85
CA ASP A 146 14.13 -2.83 -11.25
C ASP A 146 15.46 -2.08 -11.04
N MET A 147 16.38 -2.64 -10.25
CA MET A 147 17.67 -2.04 -9.86
C MET A 147 18.82 -2.45 -10.80
N THR A 148 18.49 -3.00 -11.97
CA THR A 148 19.46 -3.57 -12.93
C THR A 148 20.44 -2.53 -13.49
N TYR A 149 19.99 -1.31 -13.81
CA TYR A 149 20.88 -0.32 -14.42
C TYR A 149 21.99 0.18 -13.48
N ILE A 150 21.79 0.13 -12.15
CA ILE A 150 22.84 0.44 -11.17
C ILE A 150 23.98 -0.58 -11.28
N ARG A 151 23.64 -1.87 -11.35
CA ARG A 151 24.59 -2.97 -11.58
C ARG A 151 25.34 -2.81 -12.90
N ASP A 152 24.64 -2.40 -13.95
CA ASP A 152 25.23 -2.24 -15.29
C ASP A 152 26.13 -1.00 -15.38
N MET A 153 25.73 0.13 -14.77
CA MET A 153 26.56 1.34 -14.67
C MET A 153 27.84 1.07 -13.86
N ARG A 154 27.74 0.33 -12.75
CA ARG A 154 28.90 -0.13 -11.99
C ARG A 154 29.84 -1.00 -12.84
N ARG A 155 29.30 -1.97 -13.60
CA ARG A 155 30.08 -2.79 -14.54
C ARG A 155 30.78 -1.93 -15.59
N LEU A 156 30.09 -0.95 -16.16
CA LEU A 156 30.61 -0.04 -17.18
C LEU A 156 31.76 0.83 -16.63
N LEU A 157 31.60 1.41 -15.43
CA LEU A 157 32.65 2.18 -14.77
C LEU A 157 33.89 1.32 -14.49
N LYS A 158 33.69 0.10 -13.97
CA LYS A 158 34.79 -0.86 -13.75
C LYS A 158 35.48 -1.26 -15.06
N TYR A 159 34.72 -1.48 -16.14
CA TYR A 159 35.26 -1.79 -17.47
C TYR A 159 36.06 -0.62 -18.06
N LYS A 160 35.62 0.63 -17.83
CA LYS A 160 36.36 1.86 -18.15
C LYS A 160 37.62 2.08 -17.28
N GLY A 161 37.91 1.19 -16.33
CA GLY A 161 39.09 1.27 -15.46
C GLY A 161 38.92 2.12 -14.20
N TYR A 162 37.70 2.61 -13.90
CA TYR A 162 37.48 3.35 -12.66
C TYR A 162 37.60 2.42 -11.45
N VAL A 163 38.40 2.85 -10.47
CA VAL A 163 38.59 2.14 -9.20
C VAL A 163 37.47 2.54 -8.24
N LEU A 164 36.53 1.63 -7.99
CA LEU A 164 35.51 1.82 -6.97
C LEU A 164 36.12 1.56 -5.57
N PRO A 165 35.82 2.40 -4.57
CA PRO A 165 36.34 2.22 -3.21
C PRO A 165 35.71 1.00 -2.53
N LYS A 166 36.39 0.46 -1.51
CA LYS A 166 35.76 -0.48 -0.58
C LYS A 166 34.90 0.31 0.40
N ILE A 167 33.69 -0.17 0.66
CA ILE A 167 32.75 0.42 1.62
C ILE A 167 32.86 -0.34 2.94
N GLN A 168 32.70 0.37 4.06
CA GLN A 168 32.75 -0.22 5.40
C GLN A 168 31.48 -1.04 5.68
N ALA A 169 31.54 -2.00 6.60
CA ALA A 169 30.39 -2.88 6.87
C ALA A 169 29.22 -2.12 7.52
N GLU A 170 29.58 -1.08 8.26
CA GLU A 170 28.74 -0.16 9.01
C GLU A 170 27.88 0.69 8.06
N ASP A 171 28.49 1.30 7.04
CA ASP A 171 27.78 2.04 5.99
C ASP A 171 26.76 1.15 5.25
N LEU A 172 27.14 -0.11 4.99
CA LEU A 172 26.26 -1.09 4.35
C LEU A 172 25.12 -1.57 5.25
N ALA A 173 25.30 -1.55 6.58
CA ALA A 173 24.29 -1.98 7.54
C ALA A 173 23.11 -1.02 7.60
N VAL A 174 23.34 0.30 7.51
CA VAL A 174 22.30 1.35 7.54
C VAL A 174 21.25 1.17 6.43
N MET A 175 21.64 0.64 5.27
CA MET A 175 20.78 0.45 4.10
C MET A 175 20.35 -0.99 3.84
N ARG A 176 20.78 -1.96 4.67
CA ARG A 176 20.22 -3.32 4.60
C ARG A 176 18.79 -3.28 5.13
N PRO A 177 17.82 -3.98 4.48
CA PRO A 177 16.51 -4.21 5.09
C PRO A 177 16.72 -4.82 6.47
N THR A 178 16.31 -4.12 7.51
CA THR A 178 16.40 -4.66 8.87
C THR A 178 15.38 -5.78 9.01
N ASP A 179 15.78 -6.94 9.56
CA ASP A 179 14.89 -8.04 9.98
C ASP A 179 14.05 -7.60 11.21
N GLN A 180 13.32 -6.50 11.06
CA GLN A 180 12.31 -6.03 11.98
C GLN A 180 10.96 -6.47 11.45
N LEU A 181 10.13 -7.02 12.35
CA LEU A 181 8.72 -7.23 12.04
C LEU A 181 8.09 -5.92 11.54
N LYS A 182 7.19 -6.03 10.58
CA LYS A 182 6.29 -4.96 10.13
C LYS A 182 4.87 -5.49 10.26
N SER A 183 3.91 -4.63 10.60
CA SER A 183 2.52 -5.11 10.70
C SER A 183 1.88 -5.28 9.32
N VAL A 184 0.75 -5.99 9.23
CA VAL A 184 0.03 -6.22 7.97
C VAL A 184 -0.24 -4.90 7.26
N SER A 185 -0.75 -3.89 7.99
CA SER A 185 -1.05 -2.57 7.43
C SER A 185 0.19 -1.83 6.91
N GLU A 186 1.35 -2.05 7.53
CA GLU A 186 2.61 -1.38 7.18
C GLU A 186 3.24 -1.99 5.92
N ILE A 187 3.28 -3.33 5.83
CA ILE A 187 3.75 -4.07 4.64
C ILE A 187 2.86 -3.72 3.44
N GLN A 188 1.53 -3.76 3.61
CA GLN A 188 0.59 -3.39 2.56
C GLN A 188 0.79 -1.96 2.08
N LYS A 189 0.96 -1.00 3.00
CA LYS A 189 1.17 0.42 2.65
C LYS A 189 2.51 0.65 1.94
N GLU A 190 3.60 0.02 2.38
CA GLU A 190 4.90 0.10 1.70
C GLU A 190 4.82 -0.46 0.27
N GLN A 191 4.12 -1.60 0.11
CA GLN A 191 3.92 -2.22 -1.20
C GLN A 191 2.97 -1.42 -2.11
N GLU A 192 1.91 -0.81 -1.57
CA GLU A 192 1.03 0.10 -2.30
C GLU A 192 1.79 1.35 -2.77
N ILE A 193 2.60 1.97 -1.90
CA ILE A 193 3.48 3.10 -2.25
C ILE A 193 4.47 2.69 -3.35
N ALA A 194 5.08 1.51 -3.25
CA ALA A 194 6.02 1.01 -4.24
C ALA A 194 5.35 0.77 -5.61
N GLN A 195 4.19 0.10 -5.62
CA GLN A 195 3.42 -0.16 -6.84
C GLN A 195 2.88 1.14 -7.46
N ALA A 196 2.38 2.08 -6.67
CA ALA A 196 1.90 3.37 -7.13
C ALA A 196 3.04 4.22 -7.75
N ALA A 197 4.20 4.27 -7.08
CA ALA A 197 5.38 4.96 -7.61
C ALA A 197 5.86 4.33 -8.94
N LYS A 198 5.86 2.99 -9.04
CA LYS A 198 6.17 2.27 -10.28
C LYS A 198 5.16 2.56 -11.40
N LEU A 199 3.87 2.57 -11.07
CA LEU A 199 2.80 2.85 -12.04
C LEU A 199 2.90 4.27 -12.59
N GLU A 200 3.06 5.27 -11.72
CA GLU A 200 3.25 6.67 -12.14
C GLU A 200 4.50 6.85 -13.00
N GLU A 201 5.59 6.18 -12.65
CA GLU A 201 6.84 6.22 -13.39
C GLU A 201 6.71 5.64 -14.81
N LEU A 202 6.05 4.49 -14.95
CA LEU A 202 5.78 3.86 -16.25
C LEU A 202 4.86 4.72 -17.12
N ILE A 203 3.82 5.32 -16.53
CA ILE A 203 2.92 6.27 -17.22
C ILE A 203 3.69 7.51 -17.67
N ARG A 204 4.56 8.10 -16.82
CA ARG A 204 5.35 9.29 -17.19
C ARG A 204 6.40 9.00 -18.25
N SER A 205 6.94 7.78 -18.29
CA SER A 205 7.95 7.37 -19.27
C SER A 205 7.40 7.29 -20.71
N GLY A 206 6.12 6.96 -20.87
CA GLY A 206 5.37 7.06 -22.13
C GLY A 206 5.82 6.13 -23.26
N LYS A 207 6.79 5.23 -23.04
CA LYS A 207 7.25 4.25 -24.04
C LYS A 207 6.20 3.15 -24.22
N PRO A 208 6.08 2.53 -25.41
CA PRO A 208 5.08 1.49 -25.66
C PRO A 208 5.22 0.27 -24.74
N ASP A 209 6.44 -0.16 -24.43
CA ASP A 209 6.69 -1.26 -23.49
C ASP A 209 6.32 -0.87 -22.05
N ASP A 210 6.80 0.29 -21.58
CA ASP A 210 6.51 0.83 -20.25
C ASP A 210 4.99 1.01 -20.04
N LEU A 211 4.25 1.47 -21.07
CA LEU A 211 2.79 1.58 -21.04
C LEU A 211 2.09 0.22 -21.02
N ARG A 212 2.63 -0.82 -21.68
CA ARG A 212 2.11 -2.19 -21.57
C ARG A 212 2.28 -2.73 -20.15
N GLU A 213 3.43 -2.46 -19.52
CA GLU A 213 3.66 -2.79 -18.11
C GLU A 213 2.76 -1.97 -17.17
N ALA A 214 2.54 -0.68 -17.43
CA ALA A 214 1.61 0.15 -16.66
C ALA A 214 0.19 -0.41 -16.70
N ASN A 215 -0.31 -0.78 -17.89
CA ASN A 215 -1.64 -1.38 -18.05
C ASN A 215 -1.75 -2.73 -17.32
N LYS A 216 -0.69 -3.56 -17.35
CA LYS A 216 -0.62 -4.80 -16.57
C LYS A 216 -0.64 -4.52 -15.07
N LEU A 217 0.18 -3.59 -14.59
CA LEU A 217 0.29 -3.22 -13.18
C LEU A 217 -1.02 -2.60 -12.65
N MET A 218 -1.68 -1.75 -13.43
CA MET A 218 -2.98 -1.17 -13.08
C MET A 218 -4.07 -2.25 -12.98
N LYS A 219 -4.12 -3.20 -13.92
CA LYS A 219 -5.03 -4.36 -13.84
C LYS A 219 -4.75 -5.22 -12.61
N VAL A 220 -3.47 -5.42 -12.28
CA VAL A 220 -3.03 -6.10 -11.06
C VAL A 220 -3.54 -5.32 -9.85
N MET A 221 -3.13 -4.07 -9.63
CA MET A 221 -3.53 -3.22 -8.48
C MET A 221 -5.06 -3.14 -8.27
N ALA A 222 -5.86 -3.19 -9.33
CA ALA A 222 -7.32 -3.22 -9.24
C ALA A 222 -7.90 -4.52 -8.62
N GLY A 223 -7.22 -5.66 -8.80
CA GLY A 223 -7.58 -6.96 -8.21
C GLY A 223 -6.70 -7.40 -7.03
N PHE A 224 -5.56 -6.75 -6.80
CA PHE A 224 -4.44 -7.28 -6.00
C PHE A 224 -4.67 -7.41 -4.48
N LYS A 225 -5.83 -7.00 -3.96
CA LYS A 225 -6.03 -6.84 -2.51
C LYS A 225 -5.99 -8.18 -1.76
N GLU A 226 -6.44 -9.26 -2.39
CA GLU A 226 -6.47 -10.61 -1.80
C GLU A 226 -5.07 -11.25 -1.78
N ASP A 227 -4.43 -11.39 -2.95
CA ASP A 227 -3.10 -11.99 -3.09
C ASP A 227 -2.04 -11.26 -2.25
N ASN A 228 -2.14 -9.94 -2.13
CA ASN A 228 -1.25 -9.15 -1.29
C ASN A 228 -1.42 -9.48 0.20
N MET A 229 -2.65 -9.75 0.63
CA MET A 229 -2.96 -10.10 2.01
C MET A 229 -2.36 -11.46 2.37
N VAL A 230 -2.49 -12.46 1.48
CA VAL A 230 -1.84 -13.79 1.64
C VAL A 230 -0.31 -13.67 1.71
N ASN A 231 0.30 -12.90 0.80
CA ASN A 231 1.75 -12.68 0.81
C ASN A 231 2.23 -11.93 2.08
N ALA A 232 1.47 -10.95 2.56
CA ALA A 232 1.76 -10.27 3.82
C ALA A 232 1.70 -11.25 5.01
N LYS A 233 0.64 -12.07 5.12
CA LYS A 233 0.52 -13.11 6.16
C LYS A 233 1.66 -14.13 6.10
N GLN A 234 2.08 -14.56 4.89
CA GLN A 234 3.25 -15.43 4.72
C GLN A 234 4.55 -14.77 5.18
N SER A 235 4.78 -13.49 4.86
CA SER A 235 5.97 -12.77 5.31
C SER A 235 6.02 -12.60 6.84
N ILE A 236 4.88 -12.38 7.49
CA ILE A 236 4.79 -12.34 8.97
C ILE A 236 5.13 -13.70 9.55
N ASN A 237 4.67 -14.80 8.95
CA ASN A 237 5.02 -16.15 9.38
C ASN A 237 6.52 -16.47 9.21
N THR A 238 7.17 -16.02 8.13
CA THR A 238 8.63 -16.24 7.98
C THR A 238 9.44 -15.41 8.98
N GLU A 239 9.05 -14.17 9.23
CA GLU A 239 9.67 -13.31 10.25
C GLU A 239 9.42 -13.82 11.69
N LEU A 240 8.23 -14.34 11.97
CA LEU A 240 7.93 -15.06 13.23
C LEU A 240 8.84 -16.25 13.42
N ASN A 241 9.04 -17.08 12.39
CA ASN A 241 9.93 -18.23 12.47
C ASN A 241 11.41 -17.82 12.64
N LYS A 242 11.88 -16.73 12.00
CA LYS A 242 13.20 -16.15 12.29
C LYS A 242 13.32 -15.71 13.75
N LEU A 243 12.30 -15.05 14.28
CA LEU A 243 12.31 -14.51 15.63
C LEU A 243 12.14 -15.59 16.70
N LYS A 244 11.40 -16.67 16.41
CA LYS A 244 11.34 -17.89 17.20
C LYS A 244 12.72 -18.49 17.38
N ARG A 245 13.47 -18.70 16.28
CA ARG A 245 14.87 -19.15 16.33
C ARG A 245 15.78 -18.22 17.15
N LYS A 246 15.55 -16.89 17.09
CA LYS A 246 16.28 -15.91 17.94
C LYS A 246 15.90 -16.04 19.43
N ALA A 247 14.65 -16.34 19.75
CA ALA A 247 14.18 -16.60 21.11
C ALA A 247 14.68 -17.95 21.65
N ASP A 248 14.69 -19.00 20.83
CA ASP A 248 15.26 -20.31 21.14
C ASP A 248 16.75 -20.18 21.47
N LEU A 249 17.52 -19.52 20.59
CA LEU A 249 18.94 -19.24 20.81
C LEU A 249 19.17 -18.39 22.07
N LEU A 250 18.36 -17.35 22.31
CA LEU A 250 18.49 -16.57 23.54
C LEU A 250 18.19 -17.41 24.79
N ASN A 251 17.19 -18.29 24.76
CA ASN A 251 16.87 -19.18 25.89
C ASN A 251 17.99 -20.20 26.13
N GLU A 252 18.53 -20.82 25.07
CA GLU A 252 19.70 -21.70 25.14
C GLU A 252 20.90 -20.97 25.76
N MET A 253 21.27 -19.81 25.22
CA MET A 253 22.37 -19.01 25.75
C MET A 253 22.14 -18.57 27.19
N LEU A 254 20.91 -18.23 27.60
CA LEU A 254 20.60 -17.86 28.99
C LEU A 254 20.55 -19.04 29.96
N ASN A 255 20.37 -20.26 29.47
CA ASN A 255 20.51 -21.47 30.29
C ASN A 255 21.98 -21.89 30.45
N THR A 256 22.85 -21.52 29.50
CA THR A 256 24.28 -21.90 29.50
C THR A 256 25.22 -20.82 30.06
N SER A 257 24.85 -19.54 29.97
CA SER A 257 25.76 -18.42 30.32
C SER A 257 25.85 -18.15 31.81
N SER A 258 27.07 -17.91 32.31
CA SER A 258 27.33 -17.48 33.69
C SER A 258 27.16 -15.97 33.85
N GLU A 259 27.06 -15.46 35.10
CA GLU A 259 26.93 -14.02 35.41
C GLU A 259 27.99 -13.14 34.72
N ALA A 260 29.21 -13.66 34.58
CA ALA A 260 30.30 -12.96 33.91
C ALA A 260 30.14 -12.91 32.38
N ASP A 261 29.46 -13.89 31.77
CA ASP A 261 29.23 -13.93 30.33
C ASP A 261 28.04 -13.05 29.94
N LEU A 262 26.97 -13.03 30.75
CA LEU A 262 25.80 -12.14 30.51
C LEU A 262 26.14 -10.64 30.48
N GLN A 263 27.24 -10.23 31.11
CA GLN A 263 27.66 -8.82 31.12
C GLN A 263 28.60 -8.45 29.97
N ASN A 264 29.24 -9.43 29.32
CA ASN A 264 30.24 -9.21 28.27
C ASN A 264 29.81 -9.71 26.89
N ASN A 265 28.75 -10.53 26.80
CA ASN A 265 28.31 -11.12 25.55
C ASN A 265 27.33 -10.22 24.79
N GLU A 266 27.90 -9.37 23.94
CA GLU A 266 27.20 -8.45 23.02
C GLU A 266 26.06 -9.14 22.24
N THR A 267 26.22 -10.41 21.85
CA THR A 267 25.19 -11.15 21.10
C THR A 267 23.91 -11.41 21.91
N ILE A 268 24.00 -11.56 23.24
CA ILE A 268 22.83 -11.73 24.10
C ILE A 268 22.08 -10.39 24.22
N ASP A 269 22.82 -9.28 24.33
CA ASP A 269 22.26 -7.92 24.39
C ASP A 269 21.62 -7.52 23.04
N GLU A 270 22.21 -7.93 21.89
CA GLU A 270 21.60 -7.79 20.56
C GLU A 270 20.30 -8.60 20.42
N LEU A 271 20.32 -9.89 20.79
CA LEU A 271 19.15 -10.78 20.73
C LEU A 271 18.01 -10.26 21.62
N TYR A 272 18.32 -9.87 22.86
CA TYR A 272 17.38 -9.25 23.78
C TYR A 272 16.79 -7.95 23.20
N SER A 273 17.62 -7.10 22.62
CA SER A 273 17.17 -5.83 22.01
C SER A 273 16.26 -6.08 20.81
N ALA A 274 16.56 -7.09 19.98
CA ALA A 274 15.72 -7.48 18.85
C ALA A 274 14.35 -8.04 19.27
N LEU A 275 14.30 -8.87 20.33
CA LEU A 275 13.07 -9.43 20.89
C LEU A 275 12.21 -8.37 21.60
N LYS A 276 12.86 -7.41 22.26
CA LYS A 276 12.17 -6.27 22.88
C LYS A 276 11.60 -5.29 21.84
N ALA A 277 12.30 -5.09 20.72
CA ALA A 277 11.84 -4.22 19.63
C ALA A 277 10.67 -4.82 18.81
N SER A 278 10.47 -6.14 18.84
CA SER A 278 9.34 -6.82 18.18
C SER A 278 8.09 -6.92 19.05
N GLN A 279 8.22 -6.94 20.39
CA GLN A 279 7.10 -6.99 21.35
C GLN A 279 5.92 -6.03 21.03
N PRO A 280 6.10 -4.71 20.84
CA PRO A 280 4.97 -3.81 20.54
C PRO A 280 4.33 -4.06 19.17
N LYS A 281 5.09 -4.69 18.24
CA LYS A 281 4.61 -5.00 16.89
C LYS A 281 3.71 -6.23 16.89
N PHE A 282 3.93 -7.18 17.80
CA PHE A 282 2.98 -8.28 18.02
C PHE A 282 1.63 -7.80 18.50
N GLN A 283 1.60 -6.90 19.49
CA GLN A 283 0.36 -6.29 19.97
C GLN A 283 -0.41 -5.64 18.80
N LYS A 284 0.30 -4.86 17.96
CA LYS A 284 -0.29 -4.24 16.77
C LYS A 284 -0.78 -5.25 15.72
N ILE A 285 -0.10 -6.38 15.53
CA ILE A 285 -0.55 -7.44 14.60
C ILE A 285 -1.76 -8.18 15.17
N ILE A 286 -1.83 -8.46 16.47
CA ILE A 286 -3.00 -9.05 17.15
C ILE A 286 -4.22 -8.12 17.06
N GLU A 287 -4.00 -6.80 17.11
CA GLU A 287 -5.04 -5.78 16.94
C GLU A 287 -5.47 -5.55 15.47
N GLU A 288 -4.60 -5.85 14.49
CA GLU A 288 -4.90 -5.69 13.06
C GLU A 288 -5.48 -6.98 12.43
N GLU A 289 -5.08 -8.15 12.90
CA GLU A 289 -5.46 -9.46 12.36
C GLU A 289 -6.66 -10.05 13.13
N HIS A 290 -7.80 -10.20 12.45
CA HIS A 290 -9.05 -10.74 13.03
C HIS A 290 -9.67 -11.85 12.16
N GLU A 291 -8.94 -12.34 11.16
CA GLU A 291 -9.42 -13.33 10.19
C GLU A 291 -8.83 -14.73 10.41
N ASP A 292 -7.69 -14.80 11.11
CA ASP A 292 -6.88 -16.01 11.28
C ASP A 292 -6.64 -16.24 12.79
N ASP A 293 -7.58 -16.93 13.43
CA ASP A 293 -7.55 -17.23 14.87
C ASP A 293 -6.31 -18.08 15.25
N ASP A 294 -5.83 -18.94 14.35
CA ASP A 294 -4.66 -19.80 14.57
C ASP A 294 -3.35 -18.99 14.60
N LEU A 295 -3.21 -18.03 13.67
CA LEU A 295 -2.10 -17.08 13.66
C LEU A 295 -2.13 -16.21 14.92
N VAL A 296 -3.28 -15.66 15.29
CA VAL A 296 -3.45 -14.83 16.51
C VAL A 296 -3.14 -15.63 17.77
N GLN A 297 -3.62 -16.88 17.89
CA GLN A 297 -3.32 -17.72 19.04
C GLN A 297 -1.83 -18.08 19.13
N SER A 298 -1.19 -18.38 18.00
CA SER A 298 0.25 -18.62 17.94
C SER A 298 1.06 -17.38 18.32
N LEU A 299 0.58 -16.20 17.93
CA LEU A 299 1.19 -14.91 18.21
C LEU A 299 1.10 -14.52 19.68
N LEU A 300 -0.04 -14.79 20.32
CA LEU A 300 -0.25 -14.63 21.77
C LEU A 300 0.69 -15.54 22.57
N LYS A 301 0.70 -16.85 22.27
CA LYS A 301 1.63 -17.82 22.90
C LYS A 301 3.09 -17.38 22.78
N PHE A 302 3.48 -16.83 21.63
CA PHE A 302 4.83 -16.33 21.40
C PHE A 302 5.13 -15.01 22.13
N ASN A 303 4.14 -14.11 22.25
CA ASN A 303 4.25 -12.89 23.05
C ASN A 303 4.51 -13.24 24.53
N ASP A 304 3.73 -14.16 25.09
CA ASP A 304 3.89 -14.64 26.48
C ASP A 304 5.27 -15.26 26.72
N ALA A 305 5.75 -16.11 25.80
CA ALA A 305 7.09 -16.70 25.89
C ALA A 305 8.21 -15.65 25.78
N ILE A 306 8.05 -14.62 24.95
CA ILE A 306 8.98 -13.49 24.87
C ILE A 306 8.97 -12.67 26.16
N ASN A 307 7.79 -12.41 26.75
CA ASN A 307 7.69 -11.69 28.01
C ASN A 307 8.44 -12.44 29.13
N GLN A 308 8.22 -13.75 29.25
CA GLN A 308 8.93 -14.62 30.19
C GLN A 308 10.45 -14.62 29.95
N LEU A 309 10.89 -14.66 28.69
CA LEU A 309 12.31 -14.67 28.34
C LEU A 309 13.00 -13.32 28.61
N ILE A 310 12.29 -12.20 28.36
CA ILE A 310 12.71 -10.84 28.69
C ILE A 310 12.82 -10.66 30.21
N GLU A 311 11.84 -11.18 30.96
CA GLU A 311 11.84 -11.15 32.43
C GLU A 311 13.01 -11.98 32.98
N LYS A 312 13.18 -13.22 32.52
CA LYS A 312 14.29 -14.12 32.88
C LYS A 312 15.66 -13.48 32.62
N TYR A 313 15.87 -12.90 31.44
CA TYR A 313 17.08 -12.14 31.12
C TYR A 313 17.30 -10.98 32.10
N SER A 314 16.24 -10.21 32.43
CA SER A 314 16.36 -9.08 33.35
C SER A 314 16.73 -9.51 34.77
N LEU A 315 16.17 -10.63 35.25
CA LEU A 315 16.46 -11.20 36.57
C LEU A 315 17.90 -11.73 36.66
N LEU A 316 18.38 -12.39 35.60
CA LEU A 316 19.77 -12.85 35.49
C LEU A 316 20.75 -11.66 35.46
N LYS A 317 20.44 -10.58 34.72
CA LYS A 317 21.27 -9.36 34.67
C LYS A 317 21.31 -8.58 36.00
N ILE A 318 20.30 -8.77 36.86
CA ILE A 318 20.23 -8.23 38.24
C ILE A 318 20.92 -9.17 39.27
N GLY A 319 21.26 -10.41 38.90
CA GLY A 319 21.90 -11.40 39.78
C GLY A 319 20.93 -12.24 40.63
N ASN A 320 19.63 -12.24 40.34
CA ASN A 320 18.63 -12.98 41.10
C ASN A 320 18.33 -14.36 40.47
N LYS A 321 19.27 -15.29 40.66
CA LYS A 321 19.24 -16.65 40.07
C LYS A 321 17.99 -17.46 40.45
N GLU A 322 17.59 -17.44 41.72
CA GLU A 322 16.41 -18.19 42.18
C GLU A 322 15.09 -17.71 41.56
N ALA A 323 14.99 -16.44 41.18
CA ALA A 323 13.82 -15.93 40.47
C ALA A 323 13.84 -16.34 38.98
N ALA A 324 15.02 -16.34 38.35
CA ALA A 324 15.19 -16.73 36.96
C ALA A 324 14.96 -18.24 36.72
N GLU A 325 15.40 -19.11 37.62
CA GLU A 325 15.21 -20.57 37.53
C GLU A 325 13.73 -21.01 37.70
N ARG A 326 12.89 -20.18 38.32
CA ARG A 326 11.44 -20.42 38.41
C ARG A 326 10.72 -20.16 37.07
N ILE A 327 11.33 -19.38 36.16
CA ILE A 327 10.82 -19.13 34.81
C ILE A 327 11.36 -20.21 33.86
N ASN A 328 10.80 -21.41 33.98
CA ASN A 328 11.00 -22.48 33.01
C ASN A 328 10.15 -22.19 31.76
N LEU A 329 10.79 -21.65 30.72
CA LEU A 329 10.20 -21.62 29.37
C LEU A 329 9.92 -23.06 28.93
N THR A 330 8.63 -23.39 28.75
CA THR A 330 8.24 -24.58 27.99
C THR A 330 8.82 -24.47 26.57
N ASN A 331 9.33 -25.60 26.05
CA ASN A 331 9.95 -25.65 24.73
C ASN A 331 9.02 -25.05 23.66
N LEU A 332 9.50 -24.04 22.95
CA LEU A 332 8.73 -23.31 21.92
C LEU A 332 8.30 -24.20 20.72
N ASN A 333 8.77 -25.44 20.65
CA ASN A 333 8.42 -26.41 19.60
C ASN A 333 6.96 -26.88 19.63
N ASP A 334 6.24 -26.82 20.76
CA ASP A 334 4.85 -27.30 20.88
C ASP A 334 3.76 -26.36 20.32
N ILE A 335 4.13 -25.24 19.68
CA ILE A 335 3.15 -24.29 19.13
C ILE A 335 2.40 -24.85 17.91
N SER A 336 2.91 -25.89 17.26
CA SER A 336 2.38 -26.43 15.99
C SER A 336 1.20 -27.41 16.11
N THR A 337 0.89 -27.95 17.30
CA THR A 337 -0.08 -29.06 17.45
C THR A 337 -0.92 -28.96 18.72
N ALA A 338 -1.92 -28.06 18.71
CA ALA A 338 -2.90 -27.93 19.80
C ALA A 338 -4.36 -27.99 19.31
N SER A 339 -4.65 -28.79 18.29
CA SER A 339 -6.03 -29.21 17.97
C SER A 339 -6.05 -30.62 17.38
N GLN A 340 -6.03 -31.63 18.26
CA GLN A 340 -6.65 -32.94 18.00
C GLN A 340 -6.81 -33.75 19.29
N THR A 341 -7.93 -33.57 19.96
CA THR A 341 -8.44 -34.54 20.93
C THR A 341 -8.99 -35.77 20.19
N GLY A 342 -8.14 -36.75 19.90
CA GLY A 342 -8.61 -38.05 19.41
C GLY A 342 -7.55 -38.92 18.71
N GLY A 343 -7.14 -40.01 19.34
CA GLY A 343 -6.43 -41.13 18.70
C GLY A 343 -4.96 -41.28 19.08
N ALA A 344 -4.64 -42.29 19.88
CA ALA A 344 -3.28 -42.65 20.23
C ALA A 344 -2.60 -43.44 19.09
N LEU A 345 -1.93 -42.76 18.15
CA LEU A 345 -1.16 -43.40 17.06
C LEU A 345 0.02 -42.57 16.49
N ALA A 346 0.41 -41.47 17.13
CA ALA A 346 1.36 -40.48 16.55
C ALA A 346 2.80 -40.51 17.13
N ASN A 347 3.18 -41.56 17.86
CA ASN A 347 4.43 -41.58 18.65
C ASN A 347 5.64 -42.26 17.96
N GLU A 348 5.56 -42.58 16.66
CA GLU A 348 6.57 -43.41 15.95
C GLU A 348 7.33 -42.69 14.82
N ILE A 349 7.60 -41.38 14.95
CA ILE A 349 8.54 -40.67 14.05
C ILE A 349 9.50 -39.79 14.85
N ASN A 350 10.38 -40.42 15.63
CA ASN A 350 11.59 -39.77 16.18
C ASN A 350 12.61 -40.79 16.73
N LEU A 351 13.08 -41.73 15.88
CA LEU A 351 14.28 -42.51 16.19
C LEU A 351 15.23 -42.63 14.98
N ILE A 352 16.35 -41.92 15.14
CA ILE A 352 17.70 -42.30 14.72
C ILE A 352 18.05 -42.17 13.23
N ASP A 353 18.80 -41.10 12.97
CA ASP A 353 19.85 -41.01 11.95
C ASP A 353 21.19 -41.40 12.61
N PHE A 354 21.97 -42.26 11.94
CA PHE A 354 23.38 -42.57 12.27
C PHE A 354 24.08 -43.11 11.02
N ASP A 355 24.66 -42.19 10.25
CA ASP A 355 25.74 -42.48 9.31
C ASP A 355 27.08 -42.32 10.05
N ASP A 356 27.82 -43.41 10.24
CA ASP A 356 29.25 -43.37 10.57
C ASP A 356 29.97 -44.60 10.00
N ASP A 357 31.13 -44.37 9.39
CA ASP A 357 31.88 -45.33 8.56
C ASP A 357 32.94 -46.08 9.38
N ALA A 358 32.84 -47.41 9.42
CA ALA A 358 33.88 -48.28 9.96
C ALA A 358 34.01 -49.55 9.10
N GLY A 359 35.01 -49.57 8.22
CA GLY A 359 35.12 -50.58 7.16
C GLY A 359 35.66 -51.96 7.56
N THR A 360 35.71 -52.84 6.54
CA THR A 360 36.41 -54.15 6.46
C THR A 360 35.74 -55.31 7.24
N THR A 361 35.63 -56.57 6.75
CA THR A 361 36.19 -57.27 5.57
C THR A 361 35.19 -58.26 4.90
N THR A 362 35.45 -58.54 3.62
CA THR A 362 35.02 -59.68 2.75
C THR A 362 35.24 -61.09 3.35
N PRO A 363 34.88 -62.24 2.69
CA PRO A 363 34.20 -62.45 1.38
C PRO A 363 33.06 -63.53 1.34
N GLY A 364 32.29 -63.62 0.24
CA GLY A 364 31.57 -64.87 -0.11
C GLY A 364 30.49 -64.86 -1.22
N GLN A 365 30.87 -65.29 -2.44
CA GLN A 365 30.05 -65.97 -3.48
C GLN A 365 28.79 -65.32 -4.14
N VAL A 366 28.94 -65.03 -5.44
CA VAL A 366 27.97 -65.23 -6.56
C VAL A 366 27.72 -66.75 -6.79
N PRO A 367 26.61 -67.26 -7.41
CA PRO A 367 25.95 -66.85 -8.68
C PRO A 367 24.41 -66.67 -8.59
N ASN A 368 23.74 -65.84 -9.42
CA ASN A 368 23.36 -65.96 -10.85
C ASN A 368 22.30 -67.04 -11.20
N SER A 369 21.40 -66.67 -12.13
CA SER A 369 20.44 -67.48 -12.91
C SER A 369 19.18 -68.04 -12.20
N THR A 370 18.04 -68.34 -12.86
CA THR A 370 17.38 -67.88 -14.13
C THR A 370 15.99 -68.59 -14.18
N ASP A 371 14.98 -67.97 -14.82
CA ASP A 371 13.65 -68.53 -15.23
C ASP A 371 12.78 -69.24 -14.17
N SER A 372 11.51 -68.87 -13.95
CA SER A 372 10.47 -69.13 -14.96
C SER A 372 9.14 -68.38 -14.68
N ASN A 373 8.83 -67.44 -15.57
CA ASN A 373 7.56 -67.33 -16.31
C ASN A 373 6.24 -67.85 -15.68
N SER A 374 5.30 -66.94 -15.42
CA SER A 374 3.89 -67.15 -15.80
C SER A 374 3.16 -65.82 -16.06
N ASN A 375 2.46 -65.74 -17.19
CA ASN A 375 1.78 -64.54 -17.68
C ASN A 375 0.52 -64.19 -16.87
N ASN A 376 0.22 -62.89 -16.76
CA ASN A 376 -1.03 -62.39 -17.37
C ASN A 376 -1.04 -60.86 -17.59
N ASN A 377 -1.54 -60.49 -18.77
CA ASN A 377 -1.55 -59.15 -19.36
C ASN A 377 -2.33 -58.09 -18.54
N ASN A 378 -1.79 -56.87 -18.45
CA ASN A 378 -2.23 -55.76 -19.32
C ASN A 378 -1.39 -54.48 -19.07
N ASN A 379 -0.86 -53.90 -20.16
CA ASN A 379 -0.12 -52.64 -20.14
C ASN A 379 -1.05 -51.43 -20.10
N ASN A 380 -0.71 -50.41 -19.30
CA ASN A 380 -0.36 -49.07 -19.79
C ASN A 380 -0.15 -48.09 -18.63
N ASN A 381 1.10 -47.69 -18.40
CA ASN A 381 1.48 -46.53 -17.60
C ASN A 381 2.85 -46.05 -18.10
N SER A 382 2.96 -44.82 -18.57
CA SER A 382 4.24 -44.13 -18.79
C SER A 382 4.05 -42.61 -18.83
N ASP A 383 4.98 -41.92 -18.17
CA ASP A 383 4.98 -40.54 -17.68
C ASP A 383 4.58 -39.37 -18.62
N PRO A 384 3.99 -38.30 -18.06
CA PRO A 384 3.61 -37.06 -18.76
C PRO A 384 4.76 -36.03 -18.78
N LEU A 385 5.94 -36.39 -19.27
CA LEU A 385 7.13 -35.50 -19.25
C LEU A 385 7.77 -35.25 -20.62
N ILE A 386 7.08 -35.55 -21.73
CA ILE A 386 7.66 -35.49 -23.09
C ILE A 386 6.90 -34.58 -24.08
N ASP A 387 5.85 -33.87 -23.63
CA ASP A 387 4.95 -33.04 -24.46
C ASP A 387 5.14 -31.52 -24.29
N LEU A 388 6.33 -31.06 -23.85
CA LEU A 388 6.60 -29.63 -23.59
C LEU A 388 7.90 -29.08 -24.21
N LEU A 389 8.55 -29.83 -25.10
CA LEU A 389 9.80 -29.44 -25.77
C LEU A 389 9.71 -29.41 -27.31
N GLY A 390 8.49 -29.28 -27.85
CA GLY A 390 8.24 -29.38 -29.29
C GLY A 390 8.42 -28.10 -30.13
N ASP A 391 8.45 -26.90 -29.54
CA ASP A 391 8.29 -25.63 -30.28
C ASP A 391 9.39 -24.58 -30.01
N LEU A 392 10.66 -25.01 -30.02
CA LEU A 392 11.83 -24.12 -30.02
C LEU A 392 12.95 -24.67 -30.92
N ASN A 393 12.81 -24.52 -32.25
CA ASN A 393 13.93 -24.72 -33.18
C ASN A 393 14.36 -23.39 -33.81
N LEU A 394 15.52 -22.88 -33.36
CA LEU A 394 16.17 -21.67 -33.86
C LEU A 394 17.51 -22.06 -34.50
N SER A 395 17.59 -22.02 -35.84
CA SER A 395 18.83 -22.15 -36.62
C SER A 395 18.61 -21.71 -38.08
N SER A 396 19.59 -21.26 -38.87
CA SER A 396 20.84 -20.55 -38.56
C SER A 396 21.49 -20.05 -39.88
N THR A 397 21.81 -18.75 -39.96
CA THR A 397 22.80 -18.10 -40.87
C THR A 397 22.60 -18.16 -42.42
N PRO A 398 23.15 -17.19 -43.19
CA PRO A 398 22.77 -16.95 -44.59
C PRO A 398 23.76 -17.50 -45.62
N ASN A 399 23.36 -17.57 -46.89
CA ASN A 399 24.28 -17.72 -48.01
C ASN A 399 23.89 -16.81 -49.20
N THR A 400 24.86 -16.51 -50.07
CA THR A 400 24.91 -15.31 -50.93
C THR A 400 24.44 -15.47 -52.38
N SER A 401 24.06 -14.33 -53.00
CA SER A 401 23.91 -14.09 -54.47
C SER A 401 22.78 -14.89 -55.17
N SER A 402 22.11 -14.40 -56.22
CA SER A 402 22.26 -13.20 -57.08
C SER A 402 20.92 -12.88 -57.80
N THR A 403 20.80 -11.70 -58.44
CA THR A 403 20.00 -11.38 -59.66
C THR A 403 18.77 -12.27 -60.00
N THR A 404 17.57 -11.75 -60.29
CA THR A 404 17.28 -10.81 -61.40
C THR A 404 15.82 -10.30 -61.33
N THR A 405 15.57 -9.10 -61.87
CA THR A 405 14.25 -8.55 -62.25
C THR A 405 13.47 -9.46 -63.21
N TYR A 406 12.13 -9.57 -63.09
CA TYR A 406 11.14 -9.31 -64.16
C TYR A 406 9.66 -9.51 -63.73
N ASN A 407 8.74 -8.93 -64.51
CA ASN A 407 7.32 -8.73 -64.21
C ASN A 407 6.40 -9.93 -64.55
N ASN A 408 5.23 -9.97 -63.89
CA ASN A 408 3.85 -10.05 -64.42
C ASN A 408 2.95 -10.70 -63.35
N GLN A 409 1.84 -10.15 -62.86
CA GLN A 409 0.67 -9.47 -63.46
C GLN A 409 -0.36 -10.42 -64.10
N ALA A 410 -1.55 -10.47 -63.48
CA ALA A 410 -2.84 -11.00 -63.94
C ALA A 410 -2.98 -12.53 -64.14
N ALA A 411 -4.15 -13.18 -63.93
CA ALA A 411 -5.37 -12.79 -63.19
C ALA A 411 -6.34 -13.99 -63.05
N ALA A 412 -7.22 -13.95 -62.03
CA ALA A 412 -8.50 -14.69 -61.88
C ALA A 412 -8.41 -16.25 -61.83
N VAL A 413 -9.36 -17.02 -61.28
CA VAL A 413 -10.83 -16.91 -61.17
C VAL A 413 -11.33 -17.64 -59.89
N GLU A 414 -12.27 -17.02 -59.14
CA GLU A 414 -13.45 -17.61 -58.41
C GLU A 414 -13.26 -18.83 -57.45
N MET A 415 -13.84 -18.90 -56.24
CA MET A 415 -15.28 -18.79 -55.93
C MET A 415 -15.55 -18.37 -54.46
N GLY A 416 -16.70 -17.73 -54.18
CA GLY A 416 -17.04 -17.05 -52.90
C GLY A 416 -17.44 -17.97 -51.72
N GLY A 417 -17.91 -17.48 -50.56
CA GLY A 417 -18.22 -16.14 -50.01
C GLY A 417 -18.56 -16.30 -48.50
N GLY A 418 -18.93 -15.32 -47.68
CA GLY A 418 -19.16 -13.88 -47.88
C GLY A 418 -20.33 -13.36 -47.01
N ILE A 419 -20.06 -12.69 -45.88
CA ILE A 419 -20.99 -11.72 -45.22
C ILE A 419 -20.19 -10.68 -44.41
N SER A 420 -20.68 -9.44 -44.35
CA SER A 420 -19.89 -8.24 -44.00
C SER A 420 -20.51 -7.37 -42.90
N LEU A 421 -19.64 -6.74 -42.10
CA LEU A 421 -19.85 -5.46 -41.40
C LEU A 421 -18.47 -4.93 -40.96
N GLY A 422 -18.10 -3.65 -41.03
CA GLY A 422 -18.70 -2.48 -41.69
C GLY A 422 -17.91 -1.22 -41.31
N THR A 423 -17.58 -0.30 -42.24
CA THR A 423 -16.74 0.88 -41.94
C THR A 423 -17.22 2.15 -42.65
N THR A 424 -17.12 3.30 -41.99
CA THR A 424 -17.30 4.64 -42.61
C THR A 424 -16.34 5.65 -41.98
N ALA A 425 -15.82 6.55 -42.82
CA ALA A 425 -15.09 7.75 -42.42
C ALA A 425 -15.78 8.99 -43.04
N PRO A 426 -15.80 10.16 -42.38
CA PRO A 426 -16.41 11.37 -42.93
C PRO A 426 -15.39 12.35 -43.56
N PRO A 427 -15.75 13.06 -44.65
CA PRO A 427 -14.95 14.12 -45.27
C PRO A 427 -15.37 15.54 -44.82
N SER A 428 -14.62 16.56 -45.25
CA SER A 428 -14.86 17.99 -44.96
C SER A 428 -15.63 18.71 -46.09
N ALA A 429 -16.49 19.69 -45.77
CA ALA A 429 -16.89 20.80 -46.66
C ALA A 429 -17.56 21.98 -45.91
N ASN A 430 -17.32 23.21 -46.39
CA ASN A 430 -17.96 24.47 -45.94
C ASN A 430 -19.31 24.73 -46.64
N THR A 431 -20.23 25.53 -46.05
CA THR A 431 -20.76 26.79 -46.66
C THR A 431 -21.78 27.57 -45.79
N ASN A 432 -21.41 28.81 -45.44
CA ASN A 432 -22.17 30.09 -45.55
C ASN A 432 -23.66 30.31 -45.12
N VAL A 433 -23.82 31.15 -44.06
CA VAL A 433 -24.78 32.29 -43.82
C VAL A 433 -26.32 32.09 -43.90
N PRO A 434 -27.18 32.86 -43.16
CA PRO A 434 -27.15 34.32 -42.99
C PRO A 434 -27.15 34.89 -41.55
N ILE A 435 -26.93 36.21 -41.50
CA ILE A 435 -26.76 37.06 -40.32
C ILE A 435 -28.11 37.60 -39.82
N SER A 436 -28.27 37.74 -38.50
CA SER A 436 -29.13 38.77 -37.91
C SER A 436 -28.48 39.34 -36.65
N SER A 437 -28.71 40.62 -36.36
CA SER A 437 -27.82 41.45 -35.54
C SER A 437 -28.51 42.14 -34.36
N SER A 438 -27.89 42.11 -33.16
CA SER A 438 -27.91 43.24 -32.20
C SER A 438 -26.92 43.04 -31.02
N SER A 439 -25.95 43.95 -30.93
CA SER A 439 -25.33 44.53 -29.71
C SER A 439 -25.18 43.69 -28.41
N GLY A 440 -23.93 43.35 -28.07
CA GLY A 440 -23.36 43.76 -26.77
C GLY A 440 -22.93 45.24 -26.84
N ASP A 441 -22.57 45.97 -25.80
CA ASP A 441 -22.23 45.69 -24.38
C ASP A 441 -22.86 46.84 -23.52
N PRO A 442 -22.58 47.11 -22.21
CA PRO A 442 -21.57 46.51 -21.33
C PRO A 442 -21.91 46.35 -19.82
N PHE A 443 -20.90 45.85 -19.09
CA PHE A 443 -20.63 46.04 -17.65
C PHE A 443 -21.50 45.34 -16.58
N ASP A 444 -20.74 44.77 -15.63
CA ASP A 444 -21.00 44.72 -14.17
C ASP A 444 -22.03 43.71 -13.61
N LEU A 445 -21.56 42.81 -12.74
CA LEU A 445 -21.85 42.83 -11.30
C LEU A 445 -21.11 41.69 -10.56
N LEU A 446 -20.07 42.05 -9.78
CA LEU A 446 -19.59 41.25 -8.65
C LEU A 446 -19.88 42.01 -7.35
N SER A 447 -21.12 41.90 -6.88
CA SER A 447 -21.64 42.38 -5.59
C SER A 447 -23.00 41.72 -5.36
N ASP A 448 -23.46 41.36 -4.16
CA ASP A 448 -22.92 41.60 -2.81
C ASP A 448 -23.33 40.44 -1.87
N PHE A 449 -22.73 40.39 -0.69
CA PHE A 449 -23.09 39.51 0.42
C PHE A 449 -24.26 40.09 1.24
N SER A 450 -24.81 39.28 2.15
CA SER A 450 -25.59 39.69 3.35
C SER A 450 -27.13 39.73 3.27
N SER A 451 -27.73 38.76 3.97
CA SER A 451 -29.03 38.87 4.68
C SER A 451 -28.88 39.79 5.93
N PRO A 452 -29.86 39.98 6.86
CA PRO A 452 -31.24 39.42 6.92
C PRO A 452 -32.36 40.41 7.35
N ASN A 453 -33.64 40.00 7.27
CA ASN A 453 -34.54 40.00 8.46
C ASN A 453 -35.87 39.22 8.25
N ALA A 454 -36.61 39.02 9.33
CA ALA A 454 -37.73 38.07 9.46
C ALA A 454 -39.14 38.69 9.54
N SER A 455 -40.20 37.89 9.28
CA SER A 455 -41.44 37.85 10.10
C SER A 455 -42.45 36.75 9.68
N THR A 456 -43.02 36.06 10.68
CA THR A 456 -44.24 35.19 10.69
C THR A 456 -45.54 36.04 10.67
N PRO A 457 -46.83 35.53 10.71
CA PRO A 457 -47.41 34.24 11.17
C PRO A 457 -48.38 33.59 10.12
N ALA A 458 -49.36 32.69 10.36
CA ALA A 458 -50.04 32.17 11.56
C ALA A 458 -50.53 30.69 11.42
N ALA A 459 -51.61 30.28 12.11
CA ALA A 459 -52.10 28.89 12.23
C ALA A 459 -53.64 28.73 12.19
N SER A 460 -54.14 27.50 12.00
CA SER A 460 -55.49 27.06 12.43
C SER A 460 -55.62 25.52 12.52
N LEU A 461 -56.35 25.02 13.53
CA LEU A 461 -56.60 23.59 13.81
C LEU A 461 -57.94 23.08 13.24
N SER A 462 -58.08 21.76 13.05
CA SER A 462 -59.35 21.02 13.27
C SER A 462 -59.18 19.49 13.29
N VAL A 463 -59.89 18.80 14.19
CA VAL A 463 -60.02 17.32 14.32
C VAL A 463 -61.50 16.99 14.57
N PRO A 464 -62.06 15.89 14.01
CA PRO A 464 -62.70 14.88 14.88
C PRO A 464 -62.61 13.39 14.41
N THR A 465 -62.55 12.48 15.41
CA THR A 465 -63.26 11.18 15.64
C THR A 465 -64.02 10.45 14.47
N ALA A 466 -64.18 9.11 14.39
CA ALA A 466 -64.14 8.04 15.41
C ALA A 466 -63.98 6.57 14.88
N VAL A 467 -63.46 5.68 15.75
CA VAL A 467 -63.75 4.24 16.03
C VAL A 467 -64.38 3.28 14.98
N ALA A 468 -63.70 2.15 14.71
CA ALA A 468 -64.28 0.78 14.62
C ALA A 468 -63.21 -0.34 14.71
N THR A 469 -63.51 -1.46 15.40
CA THR A 469 -62.76 -2.74 15.42
C THR A 469 -63.31 -3.68 14.32
N SER A 470 -62.67 -4.73 13.78
CA SER A 470 -61.96 -5.91 14.37
C SER A 470 -61.05 -6.60 13.28
N PRO A 471 -60.41 -7.80 13.46
CA PRO A 471 -59.11 -8.12 12.82
C PRO A 471 -59.10 -9.10 11.62
N THR A 472 -58.02 -9.08 10.82
CA THR A 472 -57.61 -10.15 9.88
C THR A 472 -56.08 -10.28 9.70
N LEU A 473 -55.66 -11.44 9.17
CA LEU A 473 -54.27 -11.96 9.07
C LEU A 473 -53.38 -11.27 7.98
N PRO A 474 -52.05 -11.48 7.98
CA PRO A 474 -51.11 -10.68 7.18
C PRO A 474 -51.14 -11.02 5.69
N SER A 475 -51.08 -9.98 4.85
CA SER A 475 -50.98 -10.07 3.39
C SER A 475 -49.61 -9.58 2.92
N ALA A 476 -49.03 -10.26 1.92
CA ALA A 476 -47.73 -9.93 1.33
C ALA A 476 -47.75 -8.57 0.59
N PRO A 477 -46.61 -7.86 0.50
CA PRO A 477 -46.55 -6.53 -0.11
C PRO A 477 -46.70 -6.57 -1.64
N VAL A 478 -47.48 -5.64 -2.17
CA VAL A 478 -47.71 -5.46 -3.62
C VAL A 478 -46.72 -4.42 -4.16
N SER A 479 -46.11 -4.71 -5.30
CA SER A 479 -45.12 -3.85 -5.95
C SER A 479 -45.70 -2.50 -6.40
N GLY A 480 -45.13 -1.40 -5.90
CA GLY A 480 -45.42 -0.05 -6.39
C GLY A 480 -44.41 0.97 -5.87
N ASN A 481 -43.36 1.26 -6.65
CA ASN A 481 -42.37 2.35 -6.48
C ASN A 481 -42.02 2.71 -5.01
N GLY A 482 -41.80 1.69 -4.18
CA GLY A 482 -42.01 1.80 -2.74
C GLY A 482 -40.83 2.36 -1.97
N SER A 483 -41.02 3.49 -1.29
CA SER A 483 -40.13 3.88 -0.20
C SER A 483 -40.29 2.87 0.95
N THR A 484 -39.23 2.15 1.29
CA THR A 484 -39.26 1.16 2.38
C THR A 484 -38.99 1.85 3.71
N ARG A 485 -39.96 1.84 4.63
CA ARG A 485 -39.77 2.31 6.01
C ARG A 485 -39.31 1.17 6.90
N ILE A 486 -38.25 1.40 7.67
CA ILE A 486 -37.54 0.41 8.46
C ILE A 486 -37.30 0.99 9.85
N ASN A 487 -37.61 0.25 10.92
CA ASN A 487 -37.12 0.61 12.25
C ASN A 487 -35.68 0.12 12.40
N VAL A 488 -34.75 1.04 12.70
CA VAL A 488 -33.32 0.75 12.80
C VAL A 488 -32.86 0.67 14.25
N SER A 489 -33.46 1.45 15.14
CA SER A 489 -33.31 1.26 16.58
C SER A 489 -34.55 1.74 17.35
N LYS A 490 -34.70 1.21 18.56
CA LYS A 490 -35.63 1.67 19.58
C LYS A 490 -34.99 1.51 20.94
N SER A 491 -34.36 2.57 21.45
CA SER A 491 -33.87 2.63 22.83
C SER A 491 -34.98 3.12 23.76
N ALA A 492 -34.70 3.21 25.06
CA ALA A 492 -35.61 3.82 26.04
C ALA A 492 -35.78 5.34 25.83
N ASN A 493 -34.88 5.95 25.06
CA ASN A 493 -34.69 7.40 24.96
C ASN A 493 -35.05 7.94 23.57
N ILE A 494 -34.65 7.23 22.51
CA ILE A 494 -34.94 7.58 21.12
C ILE A 494 -35.31 6.34 20.29
N LYS A 495 -36.17 6.54 19.30
CA LYS A 495 -36.51 5.58 18.26
C LYS A 495 -36.07 6.16 16.92
N ILE A 496 -35.32 5.39 16.15
CA ILE A 496 -34.80 5.78 14.83
C ILE A 496 -35.47 4.93 13.76
N ASP A 497 -36.26 5.58 12.89
CA ASP A 497 -36.84 4.99 11.68
C ASP A 497 -36.12 5.55 10.44
N LEU A 498 -35.79 4.69 9.47
CA LEU A 498 -35.27 5.09 8.17
C LEU A 498 -36.34 4.86 7.11
N VAL A 499 -36.60 5.87 6.29
CA VAL A 499 -37.37 5.76 5.04
C VAL A 499 -36.39 5.79 3.88
N VAL A 500 -36.26 4.66 3.19
CA VAL A 500 -35.35 4.49 2.07
C VAL A 500 -36.13 4.53 0.76
N SER A 501 -35.77 5.46 -0.14
CA SER A 501 -36.37 5.60 -1.46
C SER A 501 -35.28 5.64 -2.53
N ARG A 502 -35.45 4.88 -3.60
CA ARG A 502 -34.52 4.89 -4.74
C ARG A 502 -34.88 6.05 -5.68
N GLU A 503 -33.91 6.90 -5.98
CA GLU A 503 -34.10 8.09 -6.85
C GLU A 503 -33.56 7.83 -8.27
N SER A 504 -32.51 7.01 -8.40
CA SER A 504 -31.98 6.57 -9.69
C SER A 504 -31.39 5.16 -9.61
N ASN A 505 -30.91 4.61 -10.74
CA ASN A 505 -30.21 3.32 -10.71
C ASN A 505 -28.94 3.37 -9.83
N SER A 506 -28.28 4.52 -9.69
CA SER A 506 -27.04 4.69 -8.92
C SER A 506 -27.18 5.50 -7.63
N THR A 507 -28.37 5.99 -7.27
CA THR A 507 -28.58 6.89 -6.12
C THR A 507 -29.76 6.45 -5.26
N ILE A 508 -29.50 6.29 -3.95
CA ILE A 508 -30.49 5.99 -2.92
C ILE A 508 -30.61 7.19 -1.98
N LYS A 509 -31.85 7.62 -1.72
CA LYS A 509 -32.17 8.65 -0.74
C LYS A 509 -32.67 7.99 0.56
N ILE A 510 -32.12 8.40 1.68
CA ILE A 510 -32.41 7.87 3.01
C ILE A 510 -32.87 9.05 3.88
N LYS A 511 -34.12 9.03 4.33
CA LYS A 511 -34.63 9.97 5.33
C LYS A 511 -34.62 9.28 6.70
N THR A 512 -33.73 9.71 7.58
CA THR A 512 -33.68 9.29 8.99
C THR A 512 -34.68 10.12 9.78
N ILE A 513 -35.48 9.49 10.63
CA ILE A 513 -36.52 10.12 11.45
C ILE A 513 -36.33 9.68 12.91
N PHE A 514 -36.31 10.64 13.83
CA PHE A 514 -36.13 10.45 15.27
C PHE A 514 -37.43 10.75 16.01
N SER A 515 -37.80 9.85 16.91
CA SER A 515 -38.93 9.99 17.84
C SER A 515 -38.43 9.78 19.27
N ASN A 516 -39.01 10.48 20.24
CA ASN A 516 -38.68 10.34 21.66
C ASN A 516 -39.84 9.65 22.40
N PRO A 517 -39.74 8.36 22.72
CA PRO A 517 -40.76 7.64 23.49
C PRO A 517 -40.73 7.97 24.99
N SER A 518 -39.78 8.79 25.47
CA SER A 518 -39.56 9.07 26.89
C SER A 518 -40.20 10.38 27.35
N ALA A 519 -40.39 10.50 28.67
CA ALA A 519 -40.81 11.74 29.32
C ALA A 519 -39.70 12.80 29.40
N ASN A 520 -38.44 12.45 29.14
CA ASN A 520 -37.31 13.37 29.27
C ASN A 520 -37.11 14.17 27.98
N LEU A 521 -36.71 15.43 28.12
CA LEU A 521 -36.35 16.27 26.97
C LEU A 521 -34.96 15.91 26.45
N VAL A 522 -34.84 15.59 25.17
CA VAL A 522 -33.57 15.31 24.50
C VAL A 522 -33.03 16.61 23.91
N LYS A 523 -31.83 17.01 24.33
CA LYS A 523 -31.11 18.19 23.84
C LYS A 523 -29.82 17.79 23.10
N ASP A 524 -29.31 18.71 22.28
CA ASP A 524 -28.03 18.57 21.57
C ASP A 524 -27.90 17.25 20.80
N LEU A 525 -29.01 16.76 20.24
CA LEU A 525 -29.00 15.62 19.34
C LEU A 525 -28.15 15.95 18.13
N VAL A 526 -27.11 15.14 17.90
CA VAL A 526 -26.27 15.17 16.70
C VAL A 526 -26.25 13.77 16.13
N TYR A 527 -26.68 13.63 14.88
CA TYR A 527 -26.62 12.36 14.16
C TYR A 527 -25.55 12.37 13.08
N SER A 528 -24.88 11.23 12.95
CA SER A 528 -23.85 10.96 11.96
C SER A 528 -24.06 9.59 11.33
N MET A 529 -23.87 9.53 10.01
CA MET A 529 -24.03 8.33 9.19
C MET A 529 -22.72 8.10 8.42
N ALA A 530 -22.34 6.84 8.24
CA ALA A 530 -21.18 6.43 7.45
C ALA A 530 -21.51 5.23 6.58
N VAL A 531 -21.03 5.27 5.33
CA VAL A 531 -21.14 4.20 4.33
C VAL A 531 -19.75 3.65 3.98
N PRO A 532 -19.63 2.45 3.38
CA PRO A 532 -18.35 1.92 2.91
C PRO A 532 -17.70 2.84 1.87
N LYS A 533 -16.35 2.88 1.83
CA LYS A 533 -15.56 3.77 0.94
C LYS A 533 -15.85 3.64 -0.57
N SER A 534 -16.58 2.60 -1.00
CA SER A 534 -17.05 2.41 -2.38
C SER A 534 -18.25 3.30 -2.76
N PHE A 535 -18.92 3.92 -1.78
CA PHE A 535 -20.09 4.78 -1.96
C PHE A 535 -19.78 6.20 -1.51
N THR A 536 -20.43 7.19 -2.13
CA THR A 536 -20.32 8.59 -1.69
C THR A 536 -21.57 8.98 -0.92
N LEU A 537 -21.40 9.46 0.31
CA LEU A 537 -22.48 9.92 1.18
C LEU A 537 -22.52 11.45 1.23
N LYS A 538 -23.66 12.03 0.88
CA LYS A 538 -23.98 13.45 1.12
C LYS A 538 -25.05 13.51 2.21
N LEU A 539 -24.69 14.04 3.37
CA LEU A 539 -25.58 14.18 4.52
C LEU A 539 -26.10 15.63 4.58
N GLU A 540 -27.42 15.82 4.55
CA GLU A 540 -28.04 17.13 4.70
C GLU A 540 -28.04 17.55 6.19
N PRO A 541 -28.16 18.86 6.52
CA PRO A 541 -28.35 19.30 7.90
C PRO A 541 -29.63 18.71 8.50
N GLN A 542 -29.57 18.30 9.76
CA GLN A 542 -30.72 17.84 10.53
C GLN A 542 -31.72 18.97 10.79
N SER A 543 -33.02 18.65 10.88
CA SER A 543 -34.08 19.66 11.03
C SER A 543 -34.08 20.40 12.37
N SER A 544 -33.59 19.77 13.44
CA SER A 544 -33.46 20.34 14.79
C SER A 544 -32.47 19.52 15.61
N SER A 545 -31.85 20.12 16.63
CA SER A 545 -31.01 19.45 17.64
C SER A 545 -31.76 19.15 18.95
N ALA A 546 -33.02 19.54 19.08
CA ALA A 546 -33.85 19.29 20.26
C ALA A 546 -35.10 18.48 19.89
N LEU A 547 -35.45 17.51 20.72
CA LEU A 547 -36.57 16.59 20.52
C LEU A 547 -37.38 16.48 21.82
N GLY A 548 -38.63 16.96 21.77
CA GLY A 548 -39.55 17.04 22.90
C GLY A 548 -39.90 15.68 23.52
N SER A 549 -40.39 15.69 24.77
CA SER A 549 -40.91 14.50 25.45
C SER A 549 -42.14 13.93 24.72
N PHE A 550 -42.20 12.60 24.55
CA PHE A 550 -43.30 11.90 23.87
C PHE A 550 -43.60 12.37 22.43
N VAL A 551 -42.61 12.89 21.71
CA VAL A 551 -42.78 13.36 20.33
C VAL A 551 -42.46 12.25 19.32
N GLU A 552 -43.43 11.88 18.50
CA GLU A 552 -43.21 11.05 17.32
C GLU A 552 -42.79 11.89 16.10
N GLU A 553 -41.85 11.38 15.31
CA GLU A 553 -41.31 11.97 14.07
C GLU A 553 -40.79 13.42 14.15
N GLY A 554 -40.35 13.86 15.34
CA GLY A 554 -40.03 15.27 15.59
C GLY A 554 -38.77 15.81 14.91
N VAL A 555 -37.72 15.00 14.75
CA VAL A 555 -36.48 15.40 14.05
C VAL A 555 -36.29 14.49 12.84
N TYR A 556 -35.79 15.04 11.73
CA TYR A 556 -35.37 14.25 10.58
C TYR A 556 -34.07 14.76 9.97
N GLN A 557 -33.38 13.88 9.25
CA GLN A 557 -32.17 14.21 8.49
C GLN A 557 -32.12 13.36 7.23
N ASN A 558 -31.90 14.00 6.08
CA ASN A 558 -31.78 13.30 4.80
C ASN A 558 -30.32 12.97 4.50
N ALA A 559 -30.12 11.87 3.78
CA ALA A 559 -28.85 11.45 3.22
C ALA A 559 -29.05 10.96 1.79
N LEU A 560 -28.09 11.25 0.92
CA LEU A 560 -28.00 10.73 -0.44
C LEU A 560 -26.76 9.83 -0.53
N VAL A 561 -26.98 8.59 -0.97
CA VAL A 561 -25.91 7.59 -1.20
C VAL A 561 -25.77 7.37 -2.69
N GLU A 562 -24.66 7.87 -3.24
CA GLU A 562 -24.29 7.76 -4.65
C GLU A 562 -23.39 6.53 -4.88
N ASN A 563 -23.33 6.07 -6.14
CA ASN A 563 -22.69 4.82 -6.58
C ASN A 563 -23.39 3.52 -6.10
N ALA A 564 -24.67 3.63 -5.72
CA ALA A 564 -25.49 2.55 -5.18
C ALA A 564 -26.18 1.69 -6.27
N VAL A 565 -25.43 1.17 -7.24
CA VAL A 565 -25.97 0.39 -8.38
C VAL A 565 -26.69 -0.89 -7.92
N LYS A 566 -27.89 -1.17 -8.47
CA LYS A 566 -28.77 -2.26 -8.00
C LYS A 566 -28.10 -3.63 -8.03
N GLU A 567 -27.49 -3.99 -9.15
CA GLU A 567 -26.79 -5.28 -9.35
C GLU A 567 -25.64 -5.52 -8.36
N ASN A 568 -25.01 -4.45 -7.86
CA ASN A 568 -23.95 -4.54 -6.87
C ASN A 568 -24.50 -4.75 -5.45
N LEU A 569 -25.67 -4.18 -5.15
CA LEU A 569 -26.36 -4.31 -3.87
C LEU A 569 -26.98 -5.71 -3.70
N GLU A 570 -27.41 -6.34 -4.79
CA GLU A 570 -27.87 -7.74 -4.81
C GLU A 570 -26.73 -8.73 -4.49
N LYS A 571 -25.51 -8.43 -4.94
CA LYS A 571 -24.31 -9.25 -4.66
C LYS A 571 -23.70 -8.96 -3.28
N LYS A 572 -23.75 -7.71 -2.80
CA LYS A 572 -23.20 -7.29 -1.51
C LYS A 572 -24.07 -6.21 -0.88
N PRO A 573 -24.82 -6.51 0.19
CA PRO A 573 -25.77 -5.57 0.78
C PRO A 573 -25.06 -4.40 1.47
N LEU A 574 -25.65 -3.20 1.38
CA LEU A 574 -25.08 -1.97 1.93
C LEU A 574 -25.19 -1.95 3.46
N LYS A 575 -24.05 -2.07 4.15
CA LYS A 575 -23.94 -1.88 5.60
C LYS A 575 -23.68 -0.40 5.92
N ILE A 576 -24.55 0.22 6.69
CA ILE A 576 -24.46 1.61 7.15
C ILE A 576 -24.15 1.62 8.64
N LYS A 577 -23.11 2.34 9.05
CA LYS A 577 -22.83 2.62 10.47
C LYS A 577 -23.44 3.97 10.82
N TRP A 578 -24.11 4.08 11.96
CA TRP A 578 -24.63 5.34 12.47
C TRP A 578 -24.21 5.57 13.92
N LYS A 579 -24.14 6.84 14.30
CA LYS A 579 -23.87 7.32 15.66
C LYS A 579 -24.77 8.52 15.95
N ALA A 580 -25.51 8.44 17.05
CA ALA A 580 -26.29 9.52 17.62
C ALA A 580 -25.74 9.88 19.01
N THR A 581 -25.45 11.16 19.24
CA THR A 581 -25.06 11.68 20.56
C THR A 581 -26.08 12.72 21.00
N TYR A 582 -26.52 12.66 22.25
CA TYR A 582 -27.52 13.57 22.78
C TYR A 582 -27.45 13.69 24.31
N ASN A 583 -28.06 14.74 24.87
CA ASN A 583 -28.09 15.01 26.30
C ASN A 583 -29.51 14.76 26.86
N ILE A 584 -29.61 13.96 27.93
CA ILE A 584 -30.82 13.77 28.74
C ILE A 584 -30.53 14.17 30.18
N ASN A 585 -31.33 15.09 30.73
CA ASN A 585 -31.19 15.57 32.12
C ASN A 585 -29.75 15.99 32.50
N SER A 586 -29.04 16.59 31.54
CA SER A 586 -27.61 16.98 31.62
C SER A 586 -26.59 15.82 31.64
N SER A 587 -27.01 14.57 31.42
CA SER A 587 -26.10 13.45 31.13
C SER A 587 -25.95 13.26 29.62
N PRO A 588 -24.72 13.17 29.09
CA PRO A 588 -24.49 12.77 27.71
C PRO A 588 -24.78 11.28 27.53
N VAL A 589 -25.37 10.92 26.39
CA VAL A 589 -25.64 9.55 25.97
C VAL A 589 -25.21 9.39 24.51
N GLU A 590 -24.54 8.29 24.21
CA GLU A 590 -24.13 7.92 22.86
C GLU A 590 -24.76 6.57 22.48
N GLU A 591 -25.41 6.53 21.32
CA GLU A 591 -25.91 5.30 20.71
C GLU A 591 -25.24 5.12 19.34
N THR A 592 -24.73 3.91 19.08
CA THR A 592 -24.18 3.56 17.76
C THR A 592 -24.62 2.15 17.38
N ALA A 593 -24.87 1.91 16.09
CA ALA A 593 -25.08 0.57 15.56
C ALA A 593 -24.68 0.49 14.08
N ILE A 594 -24.65 -0.74 13.56
CA ILE A 594 -24.49 -1.03 12.14
C ILE A 594 -25.79 -1.68 11.66
N PHE A 595 -26.36 -1.13 10.59
CA PHE A 595 -27.59 -1.61 9.98
C PHE A 595 -27.34 -2.01 8.52
N GLN A 596 -28.01 -3.07 8.06
CA GLN A 596 -27.91 -3.54 6.67
C GLN A 596 -29.14 -3.10 5.89
N LEU A 597 -28.96 -2.20 4.93
CA LEU A 597 -30.02 -1.61 4.14
C LEU A 597 -30.60 -2.66 3.17
N PRO A 598 -31.93 -2.91 3.16
CA PRO A 598 -32.55 -3.87 2.26
C PRO A 598 -32.47 -3.42 0.81
N ILE A 599 -32.60 -4.35 -0.13
CA ILE A 599 -32.56 -4.05 -1.56
C ILE A 599 -33.88 -3.37 -1.95
N VAL A 600 -33.81 -2.06 -2.26
CA VAL A 600 -34.92 -1.21 -2.74
C VAL A 600 -34.74 -0.92 -4.22
#